data_AF-A0A936L2A5-F1
#
_entry.id   AF-A0A936L2A5-F1
#
_cell.length_a   1.000
_cell.length_b   1.000
_cell.length_c   1.000
_cell.angle_alpha   90.00
_cell.angle_beta   90.00
_cell.angle_gamma   90.00
#
_symmetry.space_group_name_H-M   'P 1'
#
loop_
_entity.id
_entity.type
_entity.pdbx_description
1 polymer ?
#
loop_
_entity_poly.entity_id
_entity_poly.type
_entity_poly.pdbx_seq_one_letter_code
_entity_poly.pdbx_strand_id
1 'polypeptide(L)'
;MKTKAIWEYIVIGTELRYLQDVQPNYPIFGGEFVENNIKRLIANIEKLNLDVTYRACEGLKELLKELETHREVNKMNAAMCAKLKEELKLVRHTLSAETRGKYAFFTTDKKYDVEKLLDKIEKIFSPNVFDSLPAMAKYDFSEAGKCIAFERATAAAFHILRATEVIVRLYYQKYLRKKPEGKTWGQLLNELKNKNTGKQPNAIVLNHLVNIKDSFRNPTQHPDKFYDIYEAQDLLSVCIDVVNKMMVEIN
;
A
#
# COMPACT_ATOMS: atom_id res chain seq x y z
N MET A 1 2.06 0.35 -6.78
CA MET A 1 3.23 0.37 -5.88
C MET A 1 3.58 -1.07 -5.52
N LYS A 2 4.85 -1.47 -5.51
CA LYS A 2 5.27 -2.80 -5.01
C LYS A 2 5.96 -2.58 -3.67
N THR A 3 5.53 -3.29 -2.63
CA THR A 3 6.18 -3.25 -1.33
C THR A 3 7.50 -4.03 -1.37
N LYS A 4 8.49 -3.53 -0.66
CA LYS A 4 9.80 -4.18 -0.48
C LYS A 4 10.12 -4.14 1.01
N ALA A 5 10.39 -5.29 1.61
CA ALA A 5 10.75 -5.32 3.02
C ALA A 5 12.11 -4.65 3.21
N ILE A 6 12.25 -3.83 4.26
CA ILE A 6 13.53 -3.20 4.62
C ILE A 6 14.62 -4.26 4.82
N TRP A 7 14.24 -5.43 5.32
CA TRP A 7 15.13 -6.59 5.44
C TRP A 7 15.85 -6.95 4.13
N GLU A 8 15.21 -6.80 2.97
CA GLU A 8 15.86 -7.09 1.68
C GLU A 8 17.08 -6.20 1.43
N TYR A 9 17.06 -4.94 1.88
CA TYR A 9 18.23 -4.04 1.81
C TYR A 9 19.31 -4.42 2.84
N ILE A 10 18.92 -4.91 4.01
CA ILE A 10 19.85 -5.36 5.06
C ILE A 10 20.62 -6.61 4.61
N VAL A 11 19.94 -7.55 3.94
CA VAL A 11 20.54 -8.80 3.44
C VAL A 11 21.74 -8.53 2.52
N ILE A 12 21.67 -7.53 1.63
CA ILE A 12 22.79 -7.13 0.77
C ILE A 12 24.03 -6.76 1.61
N GLY A 13 23.83 -6.04 2.72
CA GLY A 13 24.91 -5.68 3.64
C GLY A 13 25.56 -6.90 4.29
N THR A 14 24.75 -7.90 4.68
CA THR A 14 25.24 -9.17 5.23
C THR A 14 26.05 -9.96 4.21
N GLU A 15 25.58 -10.04 2.96
CA GLU A 15 26.27 -10.74 1.87
C GLU A 15 27.59 -10.07 1.50
N LEU A 16 27.60 -8.73 1.39
CA LEU A 16 28.82 -7.96 1.22
C LEU A 16 29.81 -8.22 2.35
N ARG A 17 29.36 -8.20 3.61
CA ARG A 17 30.23 -8.41 4.76
C ARG A 17 30.87 -9.79 4.74
N TYR A 18 30.08 -10.84 4.49
CA TYR A 18 30.58 -12.21 4.35
C TYR A 18 31.67 -12.29 3.28
N LEU A 19 31.40 -11.75 2.08
CA LEU A 19 32.32 -11.83 0.94
C LEU A 19 33.62 -11.04 1.17
N GLN A 20 33.56 -9.93 1.91
CA GLN A 20 34.74 -9.13 2.28
C GLN A 20 35.67 -9.86 3.25
N ASP A 21 35.13 -10.74 4.09
CA ASP A 21 35.87 -11.49 5.10
C ASP A 21 36.47 -12.80 4.53
N VAL A 22 36.19 -13.16 3.28
CA VAL A 22 36.74 -14.35 2.61
C VAL A 22 38.27 -14.32 2.57
N GLN A 23 38.89 -15.41 3.04
CA GLN A 23 40.34 -15.62 3.08
C GLN A 23 40.74 -16.86 2.26
N PRO A 24 42.06 -17.06 2.00
CA PRO A 24 42.53 -18.29 1.39
C PRO A 24 42.02 -19.53 2.15
N ASN A 25 41.80 -20.62 1.42
CA ASN A 25 41.23 -21.89 1.87
C ASN A 25 39.72 -21.91 2.14
N TYR A 26 39.01 -20.78 2.01
CA TYR A 26 37.54 -20.78 2.06
C TYR A 26 36.97 -21.63 0.92
N PRO A 27 35.92 -22.43 1.16
CA PRO A 27 35.32 -23.24 0.12
C PRO A 27 34.60 -22.36 -0.92
N ILE A 28 34.66 -22.77 -2.19
CA ILE A 28 34.06 -22.01 -3.31
C ILE A 28 32.63 -22.48 -3.58
N PHE A 29 32.41 -23.79 -3.76
CA PHE A 29 31.14 -24.36 -4.24
C PHE A 29 30.32 -24.99 -3.13
N GLY A 30 29.08 -24.54 -2.96
CA GLY A 30 28.14 -25.05 -1.94
C GLY A 30 27.09 -24.00 -1.57
N GLY A 31 26.04 -24.42 -0.87
CA GLY A 31 24.87 -23.57 -0.59
C GLY A 31 25.19 -22.29 0.21
N GLU A 32 26.23 -22.29 1.03
CA GLU A 32 26.61 -21.13 1.86
C GLU A 32 28.01 -20.59 1.57
N PHE A 33 28.59 -21.00 0.45
CA PHE A 33 29.98 -20.70 0.11
C PHE A 33 30.10 -19.53 -0.88
N VAL A 34 31.33 -19.22 -1.29
CA VAL A 34 31.66 -17.96 -1.99
C VAL A 34 30.83 -17.77 -3.25
N GLU A 35 30.74 -18.79 -4.11
CA GLU A 35 29.99 -18.74 -5.37
C GLU A 35 28.52 -18.34 -5.12
N ASN A 36 27.85 -19.04 -4.20
CA ASN A 36 26.43 -18.80 -3.96
C ASN A 36 26.19 -17.44 -3.30
N ASN A 37 27.09 -16.98 -2.43
CA ASN A 37 26.99 -15.64 -1.84
C ASN A 37 27.15 -14.53 -2.89
N ILE A 38 28.05 -14.69 -3.87
CA ILE A 38 28.18 -13.75 -5.01
C ILE A 38 26.89 -13.74 -5.83
N LYS A 39 26.34 -14.92 -6.16
CA LYS A 39 25.08 -15.05 -6.89
C LYS A 39 23.92 -14.37 -6.18
N ARG A 40 23.75 -14.62 -4.88
CA ARG A 40 22.68 -14.01 -4.09
C ARG A 40 22.84 -12.50 -3.99
N LEU A 41 24.07 -12.00 -3.79
CA LEU A 41 24.35 -10.57 -3.78
C LEU A 41 23.89 -9.88 -5.07
N ILE A 42 24.31 -10.41 -6.23
CA ILE A 42 23.93 -9.86 -7.54
C ILE A 42 22.41 -9.91 -7.74
N ALA A 43 21.79 -11.05 -7.41
CA ALA A 43 20.34 -11.21 -7.54
C ALA A 43 19.55 -10.26 -6.63
N ASN A 44 20.01 -10.01 -5.40
CA ASN A 44 19.37 -9.09 -4.47
C ASN A 44 19.52 -7.62 -4.92
N ILE A 45 20.69 -7.25 -5.45
CA ILE A 45 20.93 -5.92 -6.05
C ILE A 45 19.95 -5.68 -7.21
N GLU A 46 19.80 -6.65 -8.12
CA GLU A 46 18.85 -6.60 -9.23
C GLU A 46 17.39 -6.52 -8.73
N LYS A 47 17.02 -7.39 -7.78
CA LYS A 47 15.67 -7.44 -7.19
C LYS A 47 15.24 -6.11 -6.56
N LEU A 48 16.18 -5.31 -6.05
CA LEU A 48 15.93 -4.00 -5.44
C LEU A 48 16.08 -2.81 -6.41
N ASN A 49 16.20 -3.09 -7.71
CA ASN A 49 16.38 -2.09 -8.77
C ASN A 49 17.53 -1.12 -8.44
N LEU A 50 18.66 -1.67 -8.02
CA LEU A 50 19.91 -0.92 -7.79
C LEU A 50 20.74 -0.99 -9.07
N ASP A 51 20.24 -0.34 -10.13
CA ASP A 51 20.72 -0.50 -11.50
C ASP A 51 22.18 -0.05 -11.65
N VAL A 52 22.60 0.99 -10.92
CA VAL A 52 23.97 1.50 -10.98
C VAL A 52 24.92 0.50 -10.30
N THR A 53 24.53 0.00 -9.13
CA THR A 53 25.30 -1.02 -8.40
C THR A 53 25.34 -2.34 -9.16
N TYR A 54 24.25 -2.72 -9.83
CA TYR A 54 24.20 -3.93 -10.65
C TYR A 54 25.22 -3.89 -11.80
N ARG A 55 25.38 -2.73 -12.44
CA ARG A 55 26.43 -2.51 -13.46
C ARG A 55 27.83 -2.53 -12.85
N ALA A 56 28.01 -2.06 -11.62
CA ALA A 56 29.28 -2.17 -10.92
C ALA A 56 29.65 -3.63 -10.55
N CYS A 57 28.73 -4.59 -10.66
CA CYS A 57 28.98 -6.00 -10.40
C CYS A 57 29.61 -6.75 -11.60
N GLU A 58 29.94 -6.11 -12.72
CA GLU A 58 30.51 -6.80 -13.89
C GLU A 58 31.75 -7.63 -13.55
N GLY A 59 32.72 -7.08 -12.79
CA GLY A 59 33.89 -7.85 -12.38
C GLY A 59 33.58 -9.00 -11.42
N LEU A 60 32.51 -8.90 -10.61
CA LEU A 60 32.00 -10.05 -9.83
C LEU A 60 31.38 -11.13 -10.71
N LYS A 61 30.67 -10.75 -11.79
CA LYS A 61 30.10 -11.71 -12.76
C LYS A 61 31.21 -12.43 -13.53
N GLU A 62 32.27 -11.71 -13.90
CA GLU A 62 33.45 -12.28 -14.54
C GLU A 62 34.16 -13.27 -13.59
N LEU A 63 34.40 -12.87 -12.34
CA LEU A 63 34.97 -13.77 -11.33
C LEU A 63 34.09 -15.01 -11.13
N LEU A 64 32.77 -14.86 -11.08
CA LEU A 64 31.85 -15.98 -10.96
C LEU A 64 31.99 -16.97 -12.13
N LYS A 65 32.08 -16.45 -13.35
CA LYS A 65 32.29 -17.27 -14.56
C LYS A 65 33.64 -18.00 -14.52
N GLU A 66 34.70 -17.35 -14.05
CA GLU A 66 36.02 -17.97 -13.89
C GLU A 66 35.98 -19.12 -12.88
N LEU A 67 35.33 -18.93 -11.73
CA LEU A 67 35.14 -19.96 -10.72
C LEU A 67 34.34 -21.14 -11.30
N GLU A 68 33.22 -20.88 -11.96
CA GLU A 68 32.38 -21.93 -12.56
C GLU A 68 33.08 -22.75 -13.66
N THR A 69 34.05 -22.15 -14.35
CA THR A 69 34.84 -22.83 -15.39
C THR A 69 35.89 -23.76 -14.80
N HIS A 70 36.40 -23.46 -13.60
CA HIS A 70 37.47 -24.22 -12.93
C HIS A 70 36.94 -24.92 -11.66
N ARG A 71 35.89 -25.74 -11.82
CA ARG A 71 35.22 -26.44 -10.70
C ARG A 71 36.13 -27.40 -9.93
N GLU A 72 37.23 -27.83 -10.53
CA GLU A 72 38.28 -28.62 -9.87
C GLU A 72 38.95 -27.85 -8.72
N VAL A 73 38.96 -26.52 -8.76
CA VAL A 73 39.47 -25.66 -7.69
C VAL A 73 38.33 -25.30 -6.75
N ASN A 74 38.18 -26.05 -5.65
CA ASN A 74 37.09 -25.81 -4.67
C ASN A 74 37.49 -24.94 -3.47
N LYS A 75 38.68 -24.34 -3.46
CA LYS A 75 39.13 -23.45 -2.39
C LYS A 75 39.70 -22.15 -2.94
N MET A 76 39.37 -21.04 -2.27
CA MET A 76 39.90 -19.73 -2.60
C MET A 76 41.42 -19.69 -2.42
N ASN A 77 42.12 -19.15 -3.41
CA ASN A 77 43.55 -18.83 -3.30
C ASN A 77 43.76 -17.32 -3.07
N ALA A 78 45.01 -16.91 -2.81
CA ALA A 78 45.32 -15.51 -2.52
C ALA A 78 44.96 -14.55 -3.67
N ALA A 79 45.16 -14.96 -4.93
CA ALA A 79 44.83 -14.15 -6.10
C ALA A 79 43.31 -13.96 -6.27
N MET A 80 42.53 -15.04 -6.10
CA MET A 80 41.06 -14.99 -6.12
C MET A 80 40.52 -14.11 -5.00
N CYS A 81 41.07 -14.21 -3.79
CA CYS A 81 40.70 -13.34 -2.67
C CYS A 81 41.02 -11.87 -2.96
N ALA A 82 42.17 -11.57 -3.56
CA ALA A 82 42.55 -10.20 -3.91
C ALA A 82 41.61 -9.61 -4.97
N LYS A 83 41.31 -10.37 -6.03
CA LYS A 83 40.34 -9.98 -7.07
C LYS A 83 38.95 -9.75 -6.47
N LEU A 84 38.43 -10.70 -5.67
CA LEU A 84 37.15 -10.56 -4.99
C LEU A 84 37.09 -9.28 -4.14
N LYS A 85 38.14 -8.98 -3.36
CA LYS A 85 38.20 -7.79 -2.50
C LYS A 85 38.17 -6.49 -3.29
N GLU A 86 38.86 -6.41 -4.43
CA GLU A 86 38.87 -5.21 -5.27
C GLU A 86 37.49 -4.98 -5.92
N GLU A 87 36.88 -6.04 -6.46
CA GLU A 87 35.53 -5.94 -7.04
C GLU A 87 34.48 -5.54 -5.99
N LEU A 88 34.55 -6.13 -4.78
CA LEU A 88 33.64 -5.76 -3.69
C LEU A 88 33.83 -4.32 -3.21
N LYS A 89 35.04 -3.76 -3.32
CA LYS A 89 35.30 -2.37 -2.97
C LYS A 89 34.57 -1.43 -3.94
N LEU A 90 34.62 -1.73 -5.23
CA LEU A 90 33.85 -1.00 -6.26
C LEU A 90 32.35 -1.13 -6.00
N VAL A 91 31.84 -2.35 -5.84
CA VAL A 91 30.41 -2.61 -5.58
C VAL A 91 29.93 -1.90 -4.33
N ARG A 92 30.68 -1.95 -3.23
CA ARG A 92 30.32 -1.29 -1.96
C ARG A 92 30.31 0.23 -2.09
N HIS A 93 31.26 0.81 -2.82
CA HIS A 93 31.30 2.25 -3.05
C HIS A 93 30.07 2.70 -3.84
N THR A 94 29.77 2.02 -4.93
CA THR A 94 28.61 2.31 -5.79
C THR A 94 27.29 2.09 -5.04
N LEU A 95 27.15 0.98 -4.30
CA LEU A 95 25.99 0.72 -3.47
C LEU A 95 25.75 1.84 -2.47
N SER A 96 26.81 2.29 -1.80
CA SER A 96 26.70 3.38 -0.82
C SER A 96 26.28 4.70 -1.48
N ALA A 97 26.74 4.98 -2.69
CA ALA A 97 26.35 6.17 -3.43
C ALA A 97 24.89 6.10 -3.91
N GLU A 98 24.47 4.98 -4.50
CA GLU A 98 23.13 4.81 -5.05
C GLU A 98 22.06 4.74 -3.94
N THR A 99 22.34 4.02 -2.85
CA THR A 99 21.39 3.86 -1.74
C THR A 99 21.15 5.16 -0.97
N ARG A 100 22.09 6.12 -0.97
CA ARG A 100 21.86 7.47 -0.40
C ARG A 100 20.73 8.24 -1.09
N GLY A 101 20.42 7.92 -2.34
CA GLY A 101 19.29 8.49 -3.07
C GLY A 101 17.96 7.75 -2.85
N LYS A 102 17.95 6.67 -2.04
CA LYS A 102 16.75 5.88 -1.77
C LYS A 102 16.23 6.19 -0.36
N TYR A 103 14.92 6.39 -0.26
CA TYR A 103 14.25 6.74 0.98
C TYR A 103 13.18 5.72 1.32
N ALA A 104 13.12 5.33 2.60
CA ALA A 104 11.98 4.63 3.16
C ALA A 104 11.04 5.65 3.80
N PHE A 105 9.75 5.56 3.47
CA PHE A 105 8.71 6.36 4.11
C PHE A 105 8.00 5.50 5.15
N PHE A 106 7.83 6.05 6.35
CA PHE A 106 7.06 5.44 7.41
C PHE A 106 5.76 6.22 7.53
N THR A 107 4.65 5.51 7.68
CA THR A 107 3.36 6.13 7.99
C THR A 107 3.41 6.66 9.41
N THR A 108 2.90 7.88 9.62
CA THR A 108 2.64 8.40 10.97
C THR A 108 1.43 7.68 11.57
N ASP A 109 1.27 7.77 12.89
CA ASP A 109 0.13 7.18 13.58
C ASP A 109 -1.21 7.68 13.02
N LYS A 110 -2.21 6.82 13.10
CA LYS A 110 -3.58 7.04 12.65
C LYS A 110 -4.56 6.59 13.74
N LYS A 111 -5.77 7.14 13.72
CA LYS A 111 -6.89 6.72 14.60
C LYS A 111 -7.26 5.26 14.35
N TYR A 112 -7.14 4.82 13.10
CA TYR A 112 -7.27 3.42 12.71
C TYR A 112 -5.90 2.80 12.50
N ASP A 113 -5.78 1.51 12.81
CA ASP A 113 -4.60 0.72 12.49
C ASP A 113 -4.24 0.83 10.99
N VAL A 114 -2.97 1.05 10.69
CA VAL A 114 -2.49 1.30 9.32
C VAL A 114 -2.66 0.06 8.43
N GLU A 115 -2.48 -1.15 8.97
CA GLU A 115 -2.70 -2.39 8.21
C GLU A 115 -4.18 -2.50 7.79
N LYS A 116 -5.11 -2.13 8.68
CA LYS A 116 -6.54 -2.04 8.35
C LYS A 116 -6.82 -1.00 7.26
N LEU A 117 -6.19 0.17 7.32
CA LEU A 117 -6.38 1.21 6.31
C LEU A 117 -5.84 0.80 4.93
N LEU A 118 -4.72 0.07 4.87
CA LEU A 118 -4.07 -0.32 3.62
C LEU A 118 -4.75 -1.50 2.93
N ASP A 119 -4.95 -2.59 3.68
CA ASP A 119 -5.23 -3.90 3.09
C ASP A 119 -6.47 -4.60 3.69
N LYS A 120 -7.01 -4.09 4.80
CA LYS A 120 -8.10 -4.75 5.54
C LYS A 120 -9.23 -3.78 5.93
N ILE A 121 -9.62 -2.89 5.01
CA ILE A 121 -10.60 -1.82 5.29
C ILE A 121 -11.95 -2.40 5.72
N GLU A 122 -12.31 -3.59 5.25
CA GLU A 122 -13.52 -4.31 5.61
C GLU A 122 -13.62 -4.58 7.12
N LYS A 123 -12.48 -4.65 7.82
CA LYS A 123 -12.42 -4.86 9.28
C LYS A 123 -12.78 -3.62 10.10
N ILE A 124 -12.94 -2.47 9.45
CA ILE A 124 -13.42 -1.23 10.10
C ILE A 124 -14.96 -1.18 10.11
N PHE A 125 -15.62 -1.88 9.18
CA PHE A 125 -17.08 -1.94 9.09
C PHE A 125 -17.67 -2.92 10.12
N SER A 126 -18.98 -2.82 10.35
CA SER A 126 -19.70 -3.88 11.07
C SER A 126 -19.64 -5.22 10.31
N PRO A 127 -19.71 -6.37 10.99
CA PRO A 127 -19.61 -7.68 10.36
C PRO A 127 -20.56 -7.84 9.16
N ASN A 128 -20.06 -8.42 8.06
CA ASN A 128 -20.77 -8.68 6.81
C ASN A 128 -21.27 -7.45 6.04
N VAL A 129 -21.16 -6.23 6.58
CA VAL A 129 -21.61 -5.02 5.88
C VAL A 129 -20.76 -4.76 4.65
N PHE A 130 -19.43 -4.71 4.80
CA PHE A 130 -18.54 -4.41 3.69
C PHE A 130 -18.73 -5.39 2.52
N ASP A 131 -18.88 -6.68 2.80
CA ASP A 131 -19.07 -7.73 1.79
C ASP A 131 -20.37 -7.57 0.99
N SER A 132 -21.40 -6.98 1.60
CA SER A 132 -22.68 -6.69 0.93
C SER A 132 -22.67 -5.39 0.10
N LEU A 133 -21.61 -4.57 0.19
CA LEU A 133 -21.54 -3.32 -0.56
C LEU A 133 -21.34 -3.54 -2.06
N PRO A 134 -21.87 -2.65 -2.92
CA PRO A 134 -21.54 -2.63 -4.35
C PRO A 134 -20.03 -2.50 -4.60
N ALA A 135 -19.54 -3.10 -5.69
CA ALA A 135 -18.11 -3.10 -6.03
C ALA A 135 -17.49 -1.70 -6.08
N MET A 136 -18.23 -0.69 -6.58
CA MET A 136 -17.77 0.70 -6.63
C MET A 136 -17.55 1.28 -5.22
N ALA A 137 -18.46 1.01 -4.28
CA ALA A 137 -18.32 1.48 -2.90
C ALA A 137 -17.16 0.78 -2.18
N LYS A 138 -16.99 -0.53 -2.40
CA LYS A 138 -15.83 -1.28 -1.88
C LYS A 138 -14.52 -0.66 -2.35
N TYR A 139 -14.40 -0.44 -3.66
CA TYR A 139 -13.23 0.19 -4.27
C TYR A 139 -12.94 1.56 -3.63
N ASP A 140 -13.95 2.42 -3.53
CA ASP A 140 -13.76 3.76 -2.97
C ASP A 140 -13.37 3.75 -1.49
N PHE A 141 -13.99 2.91 -0.67
CA PHE A 141 -13.57 2.80 0.73
C PHE A 141 -12.14 2.25 0.87
N SER A 142 -11.73 1.31 0.03
CA SER A 142 -10.34 0.84 -0.02
C SER A 142 -9.36 1.94 -0.43
N GLU A 143 -9.69 2.75 -1.43
CA GLU A 143 -8.84 3.89 -1.82
C GLU A 143 -8.83 5.00 -0.76
N ALA A 144 -9.94 5.25 -0.08
CA ALA A 144 -10.00 6.16 1.06
C ALA A 144 -9.05 5.73 2.19
N GLY A 145 -9.04 4.44 2.52
CA GLY A 145 -8.13 3.87 3.52
C GLY A 145 -6.66 4.14 3.18
N LYS A 146 -6.26 3.83 1.95
CA LYS A 146 -4.90 4.13 1.45
C LYS A 146 -4.58 5.62 1.49
N CYS A 147 -5.52 6.46 1.07
CA CYS A 147 -5.34 7.91 1.13
C CYS A 147 -5.10 8.38 2.57
N ILE A 148 -5.81 7.83 3.56
CA ILE A 148 -5.57 8.15 4.97
C ILE A 148 -4.19 7.65 5.42
N ALA A 149 -3.83 6.41 5.08
CA ALA A 149 -2.54 5.84 5.44
C ALA A 149 -1.35 6.68 4.92
N PHE A 150 -1.50 7.28 3.73
CA PHE A 150 -0.47 8.10 3.08
C PHE A 150 -0.71 9.62 3.17
N GLU A 151 -1.50 10.08 4.15
CA GLU A 151 -1.73 11.51 4.43
C GLU A 151 -2.23 12.33 3.21
N ARG A 152 -3.15 11.74 2.44
CA ARG A 152 -3.87 12.38 1.33
C ARG A 152 -5.31 12.69 1.75
N ALA A 153 -5.44 13.56 2.74
CA ALA A 153 -6.71 13.84 3.44
C ALA A 153 -7.86 14.28 2.53
N THR A 154 -7.68 15.28 1.68
CA THR A 154 -8.74 15.74 0.77
C THR A 154 -9.16 14.64 -0.22
N ALA A 155 -8.21 13.87 -0.76
CA ALA A 155 -8.51 12.75 -1.64
C ALA A 155 -9.29 11.64 -0.91
N ALA A 156 -8.93 11.36 0.35
CA ALA A 156 -9.69 10.45 1.19
C ALA A 156 -11.14 10.90 1.36
N ALA A 157 -11.38 12.18 1.65
CA ALA A 157 -12.72 12.74 1.79
C ALA A 157 -13.57 12.52 0.51
N PHE A 158 -13.01 12.78 -0.68
CA PHE A 158 -13.68 12.50 -1.95
C PHE A 158 -14.08 11.03 -2.09
N HIS A 159 -13.15 10.10 -1.82
CA HIS A 159 -13.45 8.67 -1.91
C HIS A 159 -14.51 8.23 -0.89
N ILE A 160 -14.42 8.68 0.36
CA ILE A 160 -15.40 8.36 1.42
C ILE A 160 -16.80 8.82 1.02
N LEU A 161 -16.92 10.07 0.57
CA LEU A 161 -18.21 10.65 0.20
C LEU A 161 -18.77 10.01 -1.07
N ARG A 162 -17.92 9.67 -2.05
CA ARG A 162 -18.34 8.94 -3.26
C ARG A 162 -18.85 7.55 -2.92
N ALA A 163 -18.13 6.80 -2.09
CA ALA A 163 -18.56 5.48 -1.61
C ALA A 163 -19.91 5.57 -0.88
N THR A 164 -20.06 6.55 0.00
CA THR A 164 -21.30 6.77 0.76
C THR A 164 -22.47 7.12 -0.16
N GLU A 165 -22.25 7.96 -1.18
CA GLU A 165 -23.29 8.29 -2.16
C GLU A 165 -23.78 7.06 -2.93
N VAL A 166 -22.88 6.12 -3.28
CA VAL A 166 -23.27 4.84 -3.90
C VAL A 166 -24.24 4.09 -3.00
N ILE A 167 -24.02 4.07 -1.69
CA ILE A 167 -24.93 3.41 -0.74
C ILE A 167 -26.24 4.17 -0.59
N VAL A 168 -26.22 5.51 -0.58
CA VAL A 168 -27.46 6.32 -0.59
C VAL A 168 -28.31 6.03 -1.82
N ARG A 169 -27.69 5.85 -3.00
CA ARG A 169 -28.38 5.48 -4.24
C ARG A 169 -29.01 4.09 -4.15
N LEU A 170 -28.29 3.11 -3.59
CA LEU A 170 -28.83 1.78 -3.34
C LEU A 170 -29.99 1.81 -2.34
N TYR A 171 -29.82 2.55 -1.24
CA TYR A 171 -30.84 2.74 -0.21
C TYR A 171 -32.12 3.35 -0.80
N TYR A 172 -31.97 4.39 -1.63
CA TYR A 172 -33.05 4.98 -2.41
C TYR A 172 -33.77 3.96 -3.30
N GLN A 173 -33.02 3.17 -4.07
CA GLN A 173 -33.59 2.14 -4.95
C GLN A 173 -34.40 1.11 -4.17
N LYS A 174 -33.92 0.66 -3.01
CA LYS A 174 -34.59 -0.34 -2.18
C LYS A 174 -35.89 0.18 -1.59
N TYR A 175 -35.90 1.42 -1.10
CA TYR A 175 -37.09 2.01 -0.49
C TYR A 175 -38.14 2.45 -1.51
N LEU A 176 -37.74 3.05 -2.64
CA LEU A 176 -38.68 3.65 -3.59
C LEU A 176 -38.88 2.83 -4.87
N ARG A 177 -38.07 1.79 -5.11
CA ARG A 177 -38.08 0.98 -6.34
C ARG A 177 -37.94 1.83 -7.60
N LYS A 178 -37.22 2.95 -7.48
CA LYS A 178 -36.96 3.93 -8.54
C LYS A 178 -35.49 4.01 -8.87
N LYS A 179 -35.22 4.36 -10.12
CA LYS A 179 -33.88 4.64 -10.66
C LYS A 179 -33.32 5.96 -10.11
N PRO A 180 -32.10 5.98 -9.53
CA PRO A 180 -31.48 7.17 -8.93
C PRO A 180 -30.69 8.02 -9.93
N GLU A 181 -30.55 7.59 -11.18
CA GLU A 181 -29.77 8.26 -12.22
C GLU A 181 -30.28 9.69 -12.47
N GLY A 182 -29.37 10.61 -12.73
CA GLY A 182 -29.68 12.03 -12.94
C GLY A 182 -30.06 12.81 -11.67
N LYS A 183 -30.22 12.13 -10.51
CA LYS A 183 -30.55 12.79 -9.25
C LYS A 183 -29.32 13.12 -8.43
N THR A 184 -29.35 14.29 -7.80
CA THR A 184 -28.38 14.71 -6.78
C THR A 184 -28.68 14.03 -5.45
N TRP A 185 -27.68 13.96 -4.57
CA TRP A 185 -27.85 13.44 -3.20
C TRP A 185 -29.04 14.11 -2.49
N GLY A 186 -29.15 15.44 -2.56
CA GLY A 186 -30.26 16.17 -1.93
C GLY A 186 -31.63 15.78 -2.46
N GLN A 187 -31.77 15.58 -3.78
CA GLN A 187 -33.02 15.13 -4.40
C GLN A 187 -33.41 13.71 -3.92
N LEU A 188 -32.44 12.80 -3.83
CA LEU A 188 -32.67 11.44 -3.31
C LEU A 188 -33.20 11.48 -1.87
N LEU A 189 -32.59 12.29 -1.00
CA LEU A 189 -33.01 12.41 0.40
C LEU A 189 -34.40 13.05 0.56
N ASN A 190 -34.71 14.07 -0.24
CA ASN A 190 -36.02 14.72 -0.19
C ASN A 190 -37.14 13.74 -0.58
N GLU A 191 -36.93 12.93 -1.61
CA GLU A 191 -37.90 11.91 -1.99
C GLU A 191 -38.02 10.79 -0.96
N LEU A 192 -36.92 10.37 -0.34
CA LEU A 192 -36.95 9.39 0.75
C LEU A 192 -37.74 9.89 1.97
N LYS A 193 -37.56 11.16 2.36
CA LYS A 193 -38.30 11.80 3.44
C LYS A 193 -39.80 11.93 3.15
N ASN A 194 -40.15 12.19 1.89
CA ASN A 194 -41.53 12.39 1.46
C ASN A 194 -42.24 11.08 1.08
N LYS A 195 -41.64 9.93 1.35
CA LYS A 195 -42.27 8.63 1.12
C LYS A 195 -43.53 8.51 1.98
N ASN A 196 -44.68 8.28 1.35
CA ASN A 196 -45.98 8.26 2.01
C ASN A 196 -46.62 6.86 2.11
N THR A 197 -45.95 5.82 1.61
CA THR A 197 -46.50 4.46 1.52
C THR A 197 -45.49 3.40 1.92
N GLY A 198 -45.92 2.34 2.63
CA GLY A 198 -45.06 1.22 3.03
C GLY A 198 -44.07 1.55 4.16
N LYS A 199 -43.07 0.68 4.37
CA LYS A 199 -42.02 0.87 5.39
C LYS A 199 -41.25 2.17 5.14
N GLN A 200 -41.17 2.99 6.18
CA GLN A 200 -40.47 4.26 6.16
C GLN A 200 -38.98 4.08 6.46
N PRO A 201 -38.09 4.84 5.80
CA PRO A 201 -36.70 4.93 6.20
C PRO A 201 -36.58 5.47 7.63
N ASN A 202 -35.58 5.02 8.39
CA ASN A 202 -35.39 5.54 9.75
C ASN A 202 -35.04 7.04 9.71
N ALA A 203 -35.78 7.85 10.47
CA ALA A 203 -35.58 9.30 10.53
C ALA A 203 -34.18 9.70 11.01
N ILE A 204 -33.58 8.93 11.93
CA ILE A 204 -32.21 9.18 12.43
C ILE A 204 -31.20 8.97 11.30
N VAL A 205 -31.35 7.91 10.49
CA VAL A 205 -30.48 7.65 9.33
C VAL A 205 -30.62 8.78 8.30
N LEU A 206 -31.85 9.19 7.98
CA LEU A 206 -32.08 10.30 7.06
C LEU A 206 -31.48 11.62 7.57
N ASN A 207 -31.62 11.93 8.85
CA ASN A 207 -31.03 13.13 9.46
C ASN A 207 -29.49 13.07 9.42
N HIS A 208 -28.91 11.89 9.65
CA HIS A 208 -27.47 11.71 9.55
C HIS A 208 -26.96 11.94 8.11
N LEU A 209 -27.66 11.42 7.11
CA LEU A 209 -27.33 11.63 5.70
C LEU A 209 -27.47 13.10 5.27
N VAL A 210 -28.43 13.84 5.84
CA VAL A 210 -28.56 15.29 5.62
C VAL A 210 -27.36 16.03 6.20
N ASN A 211 -27.00 15.72 7.44
CA ASN A 211 -25.81 16.31 8.07
C ASN A 211 -24.55 16.00 7.25
N ILE A 212 -24.37 14.77 6.77
CA ILE A 212 -23.22 14.41 5.94
C ILE A 212 -23.20 15.22 4.64
N LYS A 213 -24.38 15.38 4.01
CA LYS A 213 -24.53 16.16 2.78
C LYS A 213 -24.10 17.61 2.99
N ASP A 214 -24.64 18.25 4.02
CA ASP A 214 -24.49 19.68 4.24
C ASP A 214 -23.13 20.05 4.83
N SER A 215 -22.64 19.26 5.78
CA SER A 215 -21.40 19.54 6.49
C SER A 215 -20.14 19.05 5.77
N PHE A 216 -20.25 18.06 4.88
CA PHE A 216 -19.07 17.47 4.22
C PHE A 216 -19.22 17.37 2.71
N ARG A 217 -20.26 16.71 2.20
CA ARG A 217 -20.38 16.43 0.77
C ARG A 217 -20.39 17.71 -0.06
N ASN A 218 -21.28 18.64 0.26
CA ASN A 218 -21.42 19.89 -0.49
C ASN A 218 -20.14 20.75 -0.38
N PRO A 219 -19.58 20.98 0.82
CA PRO A 219 -18.28 21.65 0.96
C PRO A 219 -17.15 21.00 0.15
N THR A 220 -17.03 19.67 0.15
CA THR A 220 -15.95 18.96 -0.56
C THR A 220 -16.00 19.17 -2.07
N GLN A 221 -17.17 19.50 -2.65
CA GLN A 221 -17.25 19.83 -4.07
C GLN A 221 -16.64 21.19 -4.42
N HIS A 222 -16.46 22.07 -3.44
CA HIS A 222 -15.87 23.39 -3.66
C HIS A 222 -14.34 23.32 -3.60
N PRO A 223 -13.62 23.96 -4.54
CA PRO A 223 -12.15 23.95 -4.59
C PRO A 223 -11.47 24.44 -3.31
N ASP A 224 -12.14 25.31 -2.55
CA ASP A 224 -11.57 25.95 -1.35
C ASP A 224 -11.62 25.06 -0.10
N LYS A 225 -12.35 23.92 -0.14
CA LYS A 225 -12.40 23.01 1.00
C LYS A 225 -11.24 22.01 0.93
N PHE A 226 -10.32 22.17 1.88
CA PHE A 226 -9.29 21.18 2.18
C PHE A 226 -9.63 20.45 3.48
N TYR A 227 -9.10 19.23 3.59
CA TYR A 227 -9.20 18.42 4.80
C TYR A 227 -7.81 18.22 5.39
N ASP A 228 -7.70 18.29 6.71
CA ASP A 228 -6.57 17.69 7.40
C ASP A 228 -6.79 16.18 7.63
N ILE A 229 -5.74 15.48 8.06
CA ILE A 229 -5.78 14.03 8.22
C ILE A 229 -6.70 13.58 9.38
N TYR A 230 -6.92 14.43 10.38
CA TYR A 230 -7.82 14.13 11.50
C TYR A 230 -9.27 14.24 11.06
N GLU A 231 -9.62 15.31 10.32
CA GLU A 231 -10.95 15.50 9.74
C GLU A 231 -11.31 14.35 8.79
N ALA A 232 -10.37 13.89 7.95
CA ALA A 232 -10.62 12.78 7.02
C ALA A 232 -10.93 11.45 7.75
N GLN A 233 -10.27 11.20 8.88
CA GLN A 233 -10.52 10.00 9.70
C GLN A 233 -11.84 10.09 10.48
N ASP A 234 -12.22 11.28 10.94
CA ASP A 234 -13.53 11.51 11.55
C ASP A 234 -14.65 11.32 10.52
N LEU A 235 -14.44 11.85 9.30
CA LEU A 235 -15.37 11.65 8.19
C LEU A 235 -15.52 10.17 7.83
N LEU A 236 -14.42 9.40 7.81
CA LEU A 236 -14.49 7.95 7.59
C LEU A 236 -15.37 7.28 8.65
N SER A 237 -15.16 7.61 9.93
CA SER A 237 -15.93 7.07 11.05
C SER A 237 -17.43 7.34 10.91
N VAL A 238 -17.77 8.61 10.62
CA VAL A 238 -19.14 9.10 10.43
C VAL A 238 -19.83 8.39 9.25
N CYS A 239 -19.12 8.25 8.12
CA CYS A 239 -19.66 7.62 6.93
C CYS A 239 -19.82 6.09 7.08
N ILE A 240 -18.89 5.42 7.77
CA ILE A 240 -19.02 3.98 8.06
C ILE A 240 -20.24 3.73 8.95
N ASP A 241 -20.45 4.53 10.00
CA ASP A 241 -21.61 4.41 10.87
C ASP A 241 -22.94 4.51 10.10
N VAL A 242 -23.09 5.53 9.23
CA VAL A 242 -24.33 5.67 8.46
C VAL A 242 -24.50 4.57 7.42
N VAL A 243 -23.40 4.07 6.82
CA VAL A 243 -23.44 2.95 5.87
C VAL A 243 -23.88 1.66 6.57
N ASN A 244 -23.33 1.36 7.74
CA ASN A 244 -23.76 0.22 8.55
C ASN A 244 -25.28 0.27 8.81
N LYS A 245 -25.78 1.44 9.23
CA LYS A 245 -27.23 1.65 9.49
C LYS A 245 -28.09 1.52 8.23
N MET A 246 -27.66 2.10 7.11
CA MET A 246 -28.37 1.96 5.83
C MET A 246 -28.47 0.51 5.40
N MET A 247 -27.36 -0.24 5.47
CA MET A 247 -27.31 -1.64 5.04
C MET A 247 -28.17 -2.55 5.92
N VAL A 248 -28.20 -2.33 7.24
CA VAL A 248 -29.11 -3.06 8.16
C VAL A 248 -30.58 -2.87 7.81
N GLU A 249 -30.97 -1.71 7.26
CA GLU A 249 -32.37 -1.45 6.94
C GLU A 249 -32.86 -2.06 5.62
N ILE A 250 -31.93 -2.29 4.68
CA ILE A 250 -32.23 -2.74 3.30
C ILE A 250 -31.82 -4.18 3.00
N ASN A 251 -31.10 -4.81 3.93
CA ASN A 251 -30.85 -6.26 3.97
C ASN A 251 -31.99 -6.95 4.73
#